data_AF-A0A9D9KZ74-F1
#
_entry.id   AF-A0A9D9KZ74-F1
#
_cell.length_a   1.000
_cell.length_b   1.000
_cell.length_c   1.000
_cell.angle_alpha   90.00
_cell.angle_beta   90.00
_cell.angle_gamma   90.00
#
_symmetry.space_group_name_H-M   'P 1'
#
loop_
_entity.id
_entity.type
_entity.pdbx_description
1 polymer ?
#
loop_
_entity_poly.entity_id
_entity_poly.type
_entity_poly.pdbx_seq_one_letter_code
_entity_poly.pdbx_strand_id
1 'polypeptide(L)'
;MYVDGLGNIGAGKYTPAQKIPKTVAETMAKQSEILAQSRLTYDEKRGIIETEMIGRSVGAKAKNYDVLNPKTRELVHLVEGSRIEKPKNSIMAGKGRERQIDCLDWLVDKYGGTPSEWQKVKGFGYVLDEYGEERRVELHWYENPEVGKVEMKIKERNGEIYIDDD
;
A
#
# COMPACT_ATOMS: atom_id res chain seq x y z
N MET A 1 -24.82 -56.84 65.93
CA MET A 1 -23.63 -57.40 65.27
C MET A 1 -22.97 -56.24 64.53
N TYR A 2 -21.75 -55.86 64.93
CA TYR A 2 -20.88 -54.93 64.20
C TYR A 2 -20.52 -55.56 62.85
N VAL A 3 -20.44 -54.77 61.76
CA VAL A 3 -19.20 -54.31 61.10
C VAL A 3 -19.50 -53.51 59.81
N ASP A 4 -19.00 -52.27 59.80
CA ASP A 4 -18.16 -51.58 58.80
C ASP A 4 -18.39 -51.76 57.29
N GLY A 5 -18.54 -50.61 56.62
CA GLY A 5 -18.40 -50.43 55.18
C GLY A 5 -18.18 -48.96 54.82
N LEU A 6 -16.96 -48.46 55.02
CA LEU A 6 -16.51 -47.15 54.57
C LEU A 6 -16.32 -47.14 53.05
N GLY A 7 -16.99 -46.21 52.36
CA GLY A 7 -16.70 -45.79 50.99
C GLY A 7 -16.85 -44.28 50.89
N ASN A 8 -15.79 -43.56 51.28
CA ASN A 8 -15.80 -42.11 51.39
C ASN A 8 -15.81 -41.44 50.01
N ILE A 9 -16.65 -40.42 49.91
CA ILE A 9 -17.01 -39.60 48.75
C ILE A 9 -15.85 -38.67 48.34
N GLY A 10 -15.07 -39.07 47.34
CA GLY A 10 -14.12 -38.19 46.66
C GLY A 10 -14.82 -37.30 45.63
N ALA A 11 -15.51 -36.24 46.06
CA ALA A 11 -16.01 -35.20 45.16
C ALA A 11 -14.87 -34.32 44.66
N GLY A 12 -14.13 -34.80 43.66
CA GLY A 12 -13.22 -33.97 42.88
C GLY A 12 -14.01 -32.90 42.16
N LYS A 13 -13.94 -31.65 42.63
CA LYS A 13 -14.51 -30.48 41.95
C LYS A 13 -13.75 -30.28 40.64
N TYR A 14 -14.28 -30.82 39.55
CA TYR A 14 -13.90 -30.41 38.21
C TYR A 14 -14.31 -28.94 38.07
N THR A 15 -13.35 -28.03 38.11
CA THR A 15 -13.56 -26.65 37.65
C THR A 15 -13.15 -26.63 36.18
N PRO A 16 -14.09 -26.57 35.23
CA PRO A 16 -13.69 -26.29 33.86
C PRO A 16 -13.11 -24.88 33.86
N ALA A 17 -11.84 -24.74 33.49
CA ALA A 17 -11.27 -23.45 33.18
C ALA A 17 -12.16 -22.80 32.12
N GLN A 18 -12.98 -21.83 32.54
CA GLN A 18 -13.82 -21.07 31.64
C GLN A 18 -12.88 -20.35 30.68
N LYS A 19 -12.79 -20.83 29.44
CA LYS A 19 -12.22 -20.02 28.36
C LYS A 19 -13.13 -18.80 28.23
N ILE A 20 -12.71 -17.69 28.83
CA ILE A 20 -13.37 -16.40 28.70
C ILE A 20 -13.45 -16.11 27.20
N PRO A 21 -14.65 -15.95 26.61
CA PRO A 21 -14.76 -15.54 25.22
C PRO A 21 -14.15 -14.14 25.10
N LYS A 22 -13.14 -13.99 24.26
CA LYS A 22 -12.59 -12.67 23.91
C LYS A 22 -13.76 -11.81 23.43
N THR A 23 -13.88 -10.61 23.96
CA THR A 23 -14.91 -9.67 23.52
C THR A 23 -14.72 -9.35 22.03
N VAL A 24 -15.78 -8.91 21.36
CA VAL A 24 -15.72 -8.54 19.93
C VAL A 24 -14.64 -7.49 19.66
N ALA A 25 -14.45 -6.54 20.59
CA ALA A 25 -13.41 -5.52 20.49
C ALA A 25 -11.98 -6.10 20.56
N GLU A 26 -11.73 -7.04 21.47
CA GLU A 26 -10.42 -7.71 21.59
C GLU A 26 -10.12 -8.60 20.38
N THR A 27 -11.16 -9.15 19.75
CA THR A 27 -11.03 -9.96 18.53
C THR A 27 -10.70 -9.08 17.33
N MET A 28 -11.38 -7.94 17.18
CA MET A 28 -11.10 -6.95 16.13
C MET A 28 -9.71 -6.33 16.28
N ALA A 29 -9.28 -6.02 17.51
CA ALA A 29 -7.93 -5.50 17.78
C ALA A 29 -6.85 -6.54 17.42
N LYS A 30 -7.05 -7.81 17.75
CA LYS A 30 -6.13 -8.88 17.34
C LYS A 30 -6.11 -9.06 15.83
N GLN A 31 -7.26 -8.97 15.17
CA GLN A 31 -7.33 -9.04 13.72
C GLN A 31 -6.61 -7.87 13.05
N SER A 32 -6.77 -6.64 13.55
CA SER A 32 -6.06 -5.48 13.02
C SER A 32 -4.55 -5.55 13.27
N GLU A 33 -4.12 -6.05 14.42
CA GLU A 33 -2.70 -6.33 14.71
C GLU A 33 -2.10 -7.38 13.77
N ILE A 34 -2.82 -8.49 13.54
CA ILE A 34 -2.39 -9.54 12.60
C ILE A 34 -2.30 -8.98 11.17
N LEU A 35 -3.29 -8.19 10.74
CA LEU A 35 -3.26 -7.53 9.44
C LEU A 35 -2.06 -6.57 9.33
N ALA A 36 -1.79 -5.77 10.35
CA ALA A 36 -0.63 -4.87 10.38
C ALA A 36 0.70 -5.65 10.33
N GLN A 37 0.85 -6.73 11.08
CA GLN A 37 2.06 -7.58 11.06
C GLN A 37 2.23 -8.30 9.72
N SER A 38 1.16 -8.86 9.17
CA SER A 38 1.17 -9.48 7.84
C SER A 38 1.55 -8.47 6.75
N ARG A 39 1.19 -7.20 6.95
CA ARG A 39 1.50 -6.12 6.02
C ARG A 39 2.95 -5.65 6.14
N LEU A 40 3.45 -5.44 7.35
CA LEU A 40 4.86 -5.12 7.57
C LEU A 40 5.75 -6.21 6.95
N THR A 41 5.41 -7.48 7.17
CA THR A 41 6.15 -8.60 6.56
C THR A 41 6.01 -8.67 5.03
N TYR A 42 4.90 -8.19 4.45
CA TYR A 42 4.72 -8.08 2.99
C TYR A 42 5.55 -6.93 2.39
N ASP A 43 5.53 -5.76 3.03
CA ASP A 43 6.29 -4.58 2.62
C ASP A 43 7.80 -4.84 2.73
N GLU A 44 8.25 -5.51 3.80
CA GLU A 44 9.64 -5.96 3.98
C GLU A 44 10.06 -6.94 2.88
N LYS A 45 9.23 -7.94 2.56
CA LYS A 45 9.52 -8.94 1.50
C LYS A 45 9.62 -8.31 0.12
N ARG A 46 8.80 -7.29 -0.19
CA ARG A 46 8.84 -6.55 -1.47
C ARG A 46 9.79 -5.35 -1.45
N GLY A 47 10.44 -5.07 -0.31
CA GLY A 47 11.35 -3.94 -0.14
C GLY A 47 10.66 -2.58 -0.31
N ILE A 48 9.39 -2.45 0.07
CA ILE A 48 8.61 -1.20 0.05
C ILE A 48 9.07 -0.32 1.21
N ILE A 49 9.41 0.95 0.92
CA ILE A 49 9.95 1.89 1.92
C ILE A 49 8.98 3.04 2.24
N GLU A 50 8.03 3.30 1.35
CA GLU A 50 7.08 4.40 1.51
C GLU A 50 5.75 3.99 0.86
N THR A 51 4.65 4.25 1.57
CA THR A 51 3.29 4.02 1.09
C THR A 51 2.46 5.29 1.26
N GLU A 52 1.85 5.77 0.17
CA GLU A 52 0.96 6.92 0.19
C GLU A 52 -0.49 6.46 -0.01
N MET A 53 -1.39 6.82 0.91
CA MET A 53 -2.82 6.48 0.80
C MET A 53 -3.53 7.42 -0.17
N ILE A 54 -4.33 6.85 -1.07
CA ILE A 54 -5.21 7.61 -1.96
C ILE A 54 -6.51 7.92 -1.23
N GLY A 55 -6.96 9.17 -1.30
CA GLY A 55 -8.16 9.61 -0.59
C GLY A 55 -9.42 8.83 -1.01
N ARG A 56 -10.36 8.67 -0.08
CA ARG A 56 -11.70 8.04 -0.30
C ARG A 56 -12.83 9.06 -0.49
N SER A 57 -12.50 10.33 -0.73
CA SER A 57 -13.46 11.43 -0.65
C SER A 57 -13.29 12.38 -1.83
N VAL A 58 -14.38 13.00 -2.25
CA VAL A 58 -14.40 14.07 -3.26
C VAL A 58 -14.09 15.47 -2.68
N GLY A 59 -13.82 15.56 -1.37
CA GLY A 59 -13.47 16.83 -0.74
C GLY A 59 -12.10 17.34 -1.18
N ALA A 60 -11.91 18.65 -1.27
CA ALA A 60 -10.67 19.31 -1.72
C ALA A 60 -9.36 18.91 -0.99
N LYS A 61 -9.45 18.14 0.10
CA LYS A 61 -8.30 17.59 0.85
C LYS A 61 -7.92 16.17 0.48
N ALA A 62 -8.77 15.45 -0.26
CA ALA A 62 -8.45 14.12 -0.73
C ALA A 62 -7.50 14.21 -1.91
N LYS A 63 -6.31 13.63 -1.76
CA LYS A 63 -5.30 13.58 -2.82
C LYS A 63 -5.58 12.40 -3.74
N ASN A 64 -5.73 12.69 -5.02
CA ASN A 64 -5.67 11.73 -6.12
C ASN A 64 -4.89 12.37 -7.27
N TYR A 65 -4.38 11.55 -8.18
CA TYR A 65 -3.48 11.97 -9.25
C TYR A 65 -4.09 11.68 -10.62
N ASP A 66 -3.87 12.58 -11.56
CA ASP A 66 -4.08 12.32 -12.99
C ASP A 66 -2.95 11.41 -13.49
N VAL A 67 -3.32 10.21 -13.96
CA VAL A 67 -2.38 9.21 -14.45
C VAL A 67 -2.63 8.98 -15.94
N LEU A 68 -1.62 9.24 -16.77
CA LEU A 68 -1.73 8.96 -18.19
C LEU A 68 -1.72 7.45 -18.46
N ASN A 69 -2.77 6.96 -19.11
CA ASN A 69 -2.81 5.62 -19.69
C ASN A 69 -2.16 5.65 -21.08
N PRO A 70 -1.00 4.99 -21.30
CA PRO A 70 -0.30 5.06 -22.57
C PRO A 70 -1.05 4.36 -23.72
N LYS A 71 -1.94 3.39 -23.42
CA LYS A 71 -2.71 2.67 -24.43
C LYS A 71 -3.84 3.51 -25.01
N THR A 72 -4.63 4.14 -24.13
CA THR A 72 -5.80 4.92 -24.54
C THR A 72 -5.47 6.40 -24.78
N ARG A 73 -4.33 6.88 -24.27
CA ARG A 73 -3.93 8.30 -24.22
C ARG A 73 -4.83 9.17 -23.33
N GLU A 74 -5.68 8.54 -22.52
CA GLU A 74 -6.58 9.22 -21.60
C GLU A 74 -5.96 9.33 -20.21
N LEU A 75 -6.48 10.28 -19.43
CA LEU A 75 -6.16 10.40 -18.01
C LEU A 75 -7.12 9.50 -17.21
N VAL A 76 -6.54 8.66 -16.36
CA VAL A 76 -7.25 7.84 -15.38
C VAL A 76 -6.85 8.27 -13.97
N HIS A 77 -7.64 7.88 -12.98
CA HIS A 77 -7.31 8.11 -11.57
C HIS A 77 -6.93 6.82 -10.87
N LEU A 78 -6.21 6.95 -9.77
CA LEU A 78 -5.96 5.82 -8.88
C LEU A 78 -7.24 5.46 -8.13
N VAL A 79 -7.41 4.17 -7.84
CA VAL A 79 -8.54 3.65 -7.07
C VAL A 79 -8.61 4.36 -5.72
N GLU A 80 -9.76 4.91 -5.38
CA GLU A 80 -9.96 5.62 -4.12
C GLU A 80 -9.78 4.69 -2.92
N GLY A 81 -9.06 5.16 -1.89
CA GLY A 81 -8.74 4.33 -0.74
C GLY A 81 -7.68 3.26 -0.97
N SER A 82 -7.11 3.18 -2.17
CA SER A 82 -5.91 2.40 -2.47
C SER A 82 -4.65 3.11 -1.99
N ARG A 83 -3.49 2.73 -2.51
CA ARG A 83 -2.19 3.32 -2.17
C ARG A 83 -1.22 3.31 -3.34
N ILE A 84 -0.26 4.22 -3.29
CA ILE A 84 0.97 4.14 -4.07
C ILE A 84 2.04 3.48 -3.20
N GLU A 85 2.64 2.42 -3.72
CA GLU A 85 3.76 1.70 -3.08
C GLU A 85 5.07 2.12 -3.76
N LYS A 86 6.00 2.67 -2.97
CA LYS A 86 7.32 3.08 -3.45
C LYS A 86 8.38 2.10 -2.93
N PRO A 87 8.95 1.26 -3.81
CA PRO A 87 10.02 0.34 -3.43
C PRO A 87 11.34 1.06 -3.12
N LYS A 88 12.28 0.39 -2.45
CA LYS A 88 13.60 0.94 -2.11
C LYS A 88 14.39 1.42 -3.33
N ASN A 89 14.22 0.75 -4.48
CA ASN A 89 14.85 1.10 -5.75
C ASN A 89 13.95 1.94 -6.68
N SER A 90 13.06 2.74 -6.09
CA SER A 90 12.08 3.57 -6.80
C SER A 90 12.69 4.74 -7.57
N ILE A 91 13.77 5.35 -7.09
CA ILE A 91 14.38 6.50 -7.77
C ILE A 91 15.12 5.99 -9.02
N MET A 92 14.67 6.40 -10.18
CA MET A 92 15.25 6.03 -11.48
C MET A 92 16.34 7.01 -11.93
N ALA A 93 16.17 8.30 -11.65
CA ALA A 93 17.07 9.37 -12.06
C ALA A 93 16.93 10.62 -11.18
N GLY A 94 17.91 11.51 -11.22
CA GLY A 94 17.90 12.79 -10.50
C GLY A 94 18.64 12.72 -9.17
N LYS A 95 18.15 13.43 -8.15
CA LYS A 95 18.82 13.57 -6.84
C LYS A 95 19.32 12.23 -6.27
N GLY A 96 20.62 12.19 -5.96
CA GLY A 96 21.27 11.02 -5.35
C GLY A 96 21.53 9.85 -6.31
N ARG A 97 21.44 10.07 -7.64
CA ARG A 97 21.75 9.08 -8.68
C ARG A 97 22.75 9.65 -9.66
N GLU A 98 23.56 8.77 -10.25
CA GLU A 98 24.45 9.13 -11.37
C GLU A 98 23.63 9.53 -12.62
N ARG A 99 22.54 8.79 -12.89
CA ARG A 99 21.62 9.08 -13.99
C ARG A 99 20.83 10.36 -13.70
N GLN A 100 21.03 11.38 -14.52
CA GLN A 100 20.29 12.64 -14.45
C GLN A 100 18.94 12.56 -15.16
N ILE A 101 18.08 13.57 -15.00
CA ILE A 101 16.79 13.66 -15.72
C ILE A 101 17.02 14.42 -17.04
N ASP A 102 16.68 13.81 -18.17
CA ASP A 102 16.95 14.41 -19.49
C ASP A 102 16.14 15.68 -19.75
N CYS A 103 14.92 15.75 -19.23
CA CYS A 103 13.99 16.87 -19.41
C CYS A 103 13.94 17.78 -18.17
N LEU A 104 15.04 17.91 -17.43
CA LEU A 104 15.09 18.70 -16.19
C LEU A 104 14.74 20.17 -16.43
N ASP A 105 15.33 20.79 -17.46
CA ASP A 105 15.09 22.21 -17.77
C ASP A 105 13.60 22.48 -18.02
N TRP A 106 12.93 21.59 -18.76
CA TRP A 106 11.49 21.69 -19.00
C TRP A 106 10.66 21.51 -17.73
N LEU A 107 11.07 20.62 -16.81
CA LEU A 107 10.38 20.45 -15.52
C LEU A 107 10.48 21.72 -14.67
N VAL A 108 11.67 22.32 -14.60
CA VAL A 108 11.91 23.55 -13.83
C VAL A 108 11.17 24.73 -14.45
N ASP A 109 11.16 24.85 -15.77
CA ASP A 109 10.42 25.90 -16.47
C ASP A 109 8.89 25.78 -16.25
N LYS A 110 8.35 24.56 -16.37
CA LYS A 110 6.90 24.33 -16.26
C LYS A 110 6.38 24.35 -14.83
N TYR A 111 7.14 23.83 -13.87
CA TYR A 111 6.68 23.59 -12.49
C TYR A 111 7.48 24.32 -11.41
N GLY A 112 8.64 24.89 -11.74
CA GLY A 112 9.56 25.47 -10.78
C GLY A 112 10.31 24.42 -9.95
N GLY A 113 10.56 24.75 -8.68
CA GLY A 113 11.26 23.91 -7.73
C GLY A 113 12.78 23.88 -7.95
N THR A 114 13.51 23.50 -6.88
CA THR A 114 14.97 23.43 -6.92
C THR A 114 15.46 22.34 -7.90
N PRO A 115 16.28 22.66 -8.93
CA PRO A 115 16.73 21.69 -9.95
C PRO A 115 17.38 20.42 -9.38
N SER A 116 18.23 20.57 -8.36
CA SER A 116 18.96 19.46 -7.73
C SER A 116 18.09 18.55 -6.86
N GLU A 117 16.85 18.94 -6.60
CA GLU A 117 15.90 18.20 -5.76
C GLU A 117 14.93 17.34 -6.58
N TRP A 118 14.93 17.49 -7.90
CA TRP A 118 14.08 16.70 -8.78
C TRP A 118 14.51 15.23 -8.85
N GLN A 119 13.51 14.35 -8.80
CA GLN A 119 13.68 12.91 -8.97
C GLN A 119 12.67 12.38 -9.99
N LYS A 120 13.11 11.41 -10.80
CA LYS A 120 12.23 10.52 -11.56
C LYS A 120 12.03 9.26 -10.76
N VAL A 121 10.78 8.92 -10.47
CA VAL A 121 10.43 7.86 -9.52
C VAL A 121 9.50 6.86 -10.17
N LYS A 122 9.65 5.59 -9.79
CA LYS A 122 8.69 4.53 -10.07
C LYS A 122 8.05 3.99 -8.79
N GLY A 123 6.84 3.47 -8.92
CA GLY A 123 6.11 2.81 -7.86
C GLY A 123 4.99 1.94 -8.43
N PHE A 124 4.12 1.49 -7.55
CA PHE A 124 2.97 0.67 -7.92
C PHE A 124 1.70 1.28 -7.37
N GLY A 125 0.61 1.18 -8.12
CA GLY A 125 -0.71 1.62 -7.69
C GLY A 125 -1.79 0.76 -8.32
N TYR A 126 -3.05 1.13 -8.05
CA TYR A 126 -4.22 0.44 -8.58
C TYR A 126 -5.06 1.42 -9.40
N VAL A 127 -5.50 0.99 -10.57
CA VAL A 127 -6.44 1.69 -11.45
C VAL A 127 -7.60 0.76 -11.77
N LEU A 128 -8.73 1.33 -12.18
CA LEU A 128 -9.82 0.52 -12.74
C LEU A 128 -9.55 0.27 -14.23
N ASP A 129 -9.83 -0.95 -14.69
CA ASP A 129 -9.88 -1.24 -16.12
C ASP A 129 -11.23 -0.84 -16.74
N GLU A 130 -11.40 -1.16 -18.03
CA GLU A 130 -12.62 -0.88 -18.77
C GLU A 130 -13.87 -1.62 -18.23
N TYR A 131 -13.67 -2.69 -17.44
CA TYR A 131 -14.73 -3.47 -16.80
C TYR A 131 -14.98 -3.04 -15.36
N GLY A 132 -14.22 -2.07 -14.84
CA GLY A 132 -14.32 -1.60 -13.46
C GLY A 132 -13.60 -2.50 -12.45
N GLU A 133 -12.70 -3.39 -12.90
CA GLU A 133 -11.91 -4.23 -12.01
C GLU A 133 -10.63 -3.51 -11.56
N GLU A 134 -10.26 -3.68 -10.28
CA GLU A 134 -9.02 -3.12 -9.75
C GLU A 134 -7.82 -3.88 -10.32
N ARG A 135 -6.98 -3.18 -11.07
CA ARG A 135 -5.76 -3.73 -11.68
C ARG A 135 -4.53 -3.01 -11.15
N ARG A 136 -3.50 -3.79 -10.80
CA ARG A 136 -2.22 -3.27 -10.34
C ARG A 136 -1.39 -2.79 -11.54
N VAL A 137 -0.75 -1.63 -11.40
CA VAL A 137 0.05 -1.00 -12.45
C VAL A 137 1.37 -0.49 -11.92
N GLU A 138 2.41 -0.46 -12.76
CA GLU A 138 3.63 0.30 -12.47
C GLU A 138 3.42 1.76 -12.89
N LEU A 139 3.72 2.68 -11.97
CA LEU A 139 3.59 4.12 -12.18
C LEU A 139 4.97 4.75 -12.28
N HIS A 140 5.17 5.64 -13.25
CA HIS A 140 6.36 6.50 -13.35
C HIS A 140 5.92 7.96 -13.23
N TRP A 141 6.62 8.77 -12.42
CA TRP A 141 6.34 10.20 -12.26
C TRP A 141 7.63 10.99 -11.98
N TYR A 142 7.52 12.32 -11.94
CA TYR A 142 8.56 13.20 -11.42
C TYR A 142 8.11 13.80 -10.09
N GLU A 143 9.01 13.93 -9.13
CA GLU A 143 8.71 14.58 -7.86
C GLU A 143 9.81 15.54 -7.40
N ASN A 144 9.38 16.60 -6.73
CA ASN A 144 10.21 17.59 -6.06
C ASN A 144 9.55 17.96 -4.72
N PRO A 145 10.30 18.13 -3.61
CA PRO A 145 9.73 18.47 -2.30
C PRO A 145 8.86 19.74 -2.29
N GLU A 146 9.18 20.72 -3.13
CA GLU A 146 8.46 22.00 -3.21
C GLU A 146 7.20 21.93 -4.08
N VAL A 147 7.19 21.04 -5.08
CA VAL A 147 6.14 20.95 -6.11
C VAL A 147 5.17 19.79 -5.85
N GLY A 148 5.66 18.68 -5.31
CA GLY A 148 4.94 17.42 -5.23
C GLY A 148 5.17 16.53 -6.46
N LYS A 149 4.22 15.61 -6.73
CA LYS A 149 4.29 14.63 -7.82
C LYS A 149 3.62 15.19 -9.07
N VAL A 150 4.26 15.08 -10.23
CA VAL A 150 3.77 15.56 -11.52
C VAL A 150 4.03 14.55 -12.64
N GLU A 151 3.27 14.67 -13.74
CA GLU A 151 3.44 13.88 -14.97
C GLU A 151 3.40 12.36 -14.70
N MET A 152 2.45 11.93 -13.86
CA MET A 152 2.28 10.54 -13.51
C MET A 152 1.71 9.75 -14.69
N LYS A 153 2.28 8.58 -14.97
CA LYS A 153 1.86 7.71 -16.06
C LYS A 153 2.01 6.24 -15.73
N ILE A 154 1.17 5.42 -16.35
CA ILE A 154 1.34 3.96 -16.31
C ILE A 154 2.52 3.58 -17.20
N LYS A 155 3.40 2.72 -16.69
CA LYS A 155 4.53 2.18 -17.44
C LYS A 155 4.07 0.96 -18.23
N GLU A 156 4.08 1.10 -19.55
CA GLU A 156 3.90 -0.02 -20.47
C GLU A 156 5.14 -0.95 -20.46
N ARG A 157 4.89 -2.25 -20.39
CA ARG A 157 5.86 -3.34 -20.51
C ARG A 157 5.36 -4.32 -21.57
N ASN A 158 6.08 -4.46 -22.68
CA ASN A 158 5.76 -5.41 -23.76
C ASN A 158 4.31 -5.32 -24.29
N GLY A 159 3.73 -4.12 -24.38
CA GLY A 159 2.33 -3.97 -24.81
C GLY A 159 1.30 -4.16 -23.69
N GLU A 160 1.72 -4.40 -22.45
CA GLU A 160 0.84 -4.56 -21.29
C GLU A 160 1.08 -3.45 -20.28
N ILE A 161 0.01 -3.08 -19.57
CA ILE A 161 0.03 -2.01 -18.56
C ILE A 161 -0.29 -2.55 -17.16
N TYR A 162 -0.97 -3.69 -17.09
CA TYR A 162 -1.30 -4.37 -15.84
C TYR A 162 -0.17 -5.31 -15.45
N ILE A 163 0.07 -5.41 -14.15
CA ILE A 163 0.98 -6.37 -13.58
C ILE A 163 0.11 -7.49 -13.04
N ASP A 164 0.14 -8.65 -13.68
CA ASP A 164 -0.40 -9.85 -13.08
C ASP A 164 0.52 -10.24 -11.92
N ASP A 165 -0.03 -10.30 -10.71
CA ASP A 165 0.67 -10.86 -9.56
C ASP A 165 0.62 -12.40 -9.74
N ASP A 166 1.71 -12.99 -10.28
CA ASP A 166 1.96 -14.44 -10.27
C ASP A 166 2.01 -15.01 -8.84
#